data_AF-A0A833S7B8-F1
#
_entry.id   AF-A0A833S7B8-F1
#
_cell.length_a   1.000
_cell.length_b   1.000
_cell.length_c   1.000
_cell.angle_alpha   90.00
_cell.angle_beta   90.00
_cell.angle_gamma   90.00
#
_symmetry.space_group_name_H-M   'P 1'
#
loop_
_entity.id
_entity.type
_entity.pdbx_description
1 polymer ?
#
loop_
_entity_poly.entity_id
_entity_poly.type
_entity_poly.pdbx_seq_one_letter_code
_entity_poly.pdbx_strand_id
1 'polypeptide(L)'
;MAVKGITYEEELKKNPDLKEDDMQMLRDWYKKQPHLPPLTDAELALFLHSNYYRMEPTKATIDTYFTNSETVRILELLTSELRKSEC
;
A
#
# COMPACT_ATOMS: atom_id res chain seq x y z
N MET A 1 -18.91 -13.19 2.64
CA MET A 1 -17.76 -14.08 2.39
C MET A 1 -16.65 -13.66 3.31
N ALA A 2 -16.24 -14.49 4.26
CA ALA A 2 -15.08 -14.19 5.10
C ALA A 2 -13.84 -14.32 4.21
N VAL A 3 -13.30 -13.18 3.76
CA VAL A 3 -11.93 -13.14 3.26
C VAL A 3 -11.08 -13.64 4.41
N LYS A 4 -10.62 -14.89 4.30
CA LYS A 4 -9.52 -15.38 5.12
C LYS A 4 -8.34 -14.50 4.73
N GLY A 5 -8.03 -13.52 5.59
CA GLY A 5 -6.81 -12.74 5.44
C GLY A 5 -5.67 -13.72 5.34
N ILE A 6 -4.99 -13.72 4.19
CA ILE A 6 -3.83 -14.58 3.99
C ILE A 6 -2.80 -14.13 5.02
N THR A 7 -2.34 -15.04 5.86
CA THR A 7 -1.35 -14.70 6.87
C THR A 7 0.01 -14.53 6.23
N TYR A 8 0.84 -13.61 6.74
CA TYR A 8 2.19 -13.37 6.23
C TYR A 8 3.02 -14.67 6.16
N GLU A 9 2.86 -15.56 7.14
CA GLU A 9 3.52 -16.87 7.17
C GLU A 9 3.08 -17.80 6.03
N GLU A 10 1.83 -17.72 5.57
CA GLU A 10 1.34 -18.48 4.43
C GLU A 10 1.86 -17.92 3.10
N GLU A 11 1.97 -16.60 2.97
CA GLU A 11 2.62 -15.94 1.83
C GLU A 11 4.09 -16.34 1.73
N LEU A 12 4.82 -16.34 2.86
CA LEU A 12 6.23 -16.72 2.93
C LEU A 12 6.45 -18.18 2.54
N LYS A 13 5.56 -19.09 2.95
CA LYS A 13 5.60 -20.51 2.54
C LYS A 13 5.30 -20.72 1.06
N LYS A 14 4.48 -19.85 0.45
CA LYS A 14 4.12 -19.95 -0.98
C LYS A 14 5.16 -19.31 -1.90
N ASN A 15 5.86 -18.29 -1.41
CA ASN A 15 6.82 -17.51 -2.17
C ASN A 15 8.23 -17.64 -1.58
N PRO A 16 8.98 -18.71 -1.90
CA PRO A 16 10.36 -18.90 -1.43
C PRO A 16 11.34 -17.83 -1.94
N ASP A 17 10.99 -17.09 -3.00
CA ASP A 17 11.76 -15.94 -3.51
C ASP A 17 11.60 -14.67 -2.67
N LEU A 18 10.62 -14.63 -1.76
CA LEU A 18 10.41 -13.50 -0.86
C LEU A 18 11.49 -13.52 0.23
N LYS A 19 12.49 -12.66 0.08
CA LYS A 19 13.55 -12.51 1.07
C LYS A 19 13.03 -11.72 2.26
N GLU A 20 13.29 -12.25 3.46
CA GLU A 20 12.94 -11.59 4.71
C GLU A 20 13.64 -10.22 4.84
N ASP A 21 14.87 -10.10 4.32
CA ASP A 21 15.62 -8.83 4.25
C ASP A 21 14.86 -7.74 3.48
N ASP A 22 14.32 -8.08 2.29
CA ASP A 22 13.58 -7.12 1.46
C ASP A 22 12.28 -6.68 2.15
N MET A 23 11.59 -7.62 2.81
CA MET A 23 10.42 -7.32 3.64
C MET A 23 10.76 -6.41 4.82
N GLN A 24 11.87 -6.66 5.50
CA GLN A 24 12.32 -5.84 6.62
C GLN A 24 12.66 -4.41 6.16
N MET A 25 13.37 -4.27 5.03
CA MET A 25 13.64 -2.97 4.41
C MET A 25 12.35 -2.24 4.04
N LEU A 26 11.35 -2.95 3.51
CA LEU A 26 10.05 -2.38 3.16
C LEU A 26 9.28 -1.92 4.39
N ARG A 27 9.28 -2.70 5.47
CA ARG A 27 8.67 -2.32 6.76
C ARG A 27 9.33 -1.06 7.34
N ASP A 28 10.65 -0.99 7.32
CA ASP A 28 11.38 0.15 7.87
C ASP A 28 11.24 1.41 7.02
N TRP A 29 11.10 1.26 5.70
CA TRP A 29 10.70 2.36 4.82
C TRP A 29 9.27 2.81 5.12
N TYR A 30 8.33 1.87 5.24
CA TYR A 30 6.92 2.15 5.49
C TYR A 30 6.69 2.87 6.83
N LYS A 31 7.39 2.47 7.90
CA LYS A 31 7.37 3.16 9.21
C LYS A 31 7.80 4.63 9.14
N LYS A 32 8.59 5.02 8.13
CA LYS A 32 9.03 6.41 7.93
C LYS A 32 8.00 7.25 7.18
N GLN A 33 6.90 6.66 6.69
CA GLN A 33 5.86 7.34 5.92
C GLN A 33 4.60 7.54 6.79
N PRO A 34 4.50 8.63 7.57
CA PRO A 34 3.35 8.88 8.44
C PRO A 34 2.06 9.22 7.70
N HIS A 35 2.13 9.50 6.39
CA HIS A 35 0.98 9.80 5.54
C HIS A 35 0.30 8.54 4.98
N LEU A 36 0.98 7.38 5.01
CA LEU A 36 0.40 6.14 4.51
C LEU A 36 -0.57 5.54 5.53
N PRO A 37 -1.73 5.02 5.09
CA PRO A 37 -2.66 4.33 5.97
C PRO A 37 -2.07 3.02 6.47
N PRO A 38 -2.49 2.52 7.65
CA PRO A 38 -1.95 1.29 8.26
C PRO A 38 -2.14 0.07 7.36
N LEU A 39 -1.03 -0.49 6.87
CA LEU A 39 -0.94 -1.69 6.06
C LEU A 39 -0.46 -2.87 6.91
N THR A 40 -0.97 -4.04 6.58
CA THR A 40 -0.53 -5.32 7.13
C THR A 40 0.66 -5.88 6.36
N ASP A 41 1.42 -6.76 7.02
CA ASP A 41 2.58 -7.41 6.40
C ASP A 41 2.22 -8.24 5.17
N ALA A 42 1.01 -8.81 5.14
CA ALA A 42 0.50 -9.54 3.99
C ALA A 42 0.26 -8.62 2.78
N GLU A 43 -0.23 -7.40 3.01
CA GLU A 43 -0.40 -6.40 1.94
C GLU A 43 0.96 -5.92 1.42
N LEU A 44 1.92 -5.67 2.31
CA LEU A 44 3.30 -5.32 1.91
C LEU A 44 3.94 -6.44 1.07
N ALA A 45 3.78 -7.70 1.48
CA ALA A 45 4.25 -8.86 0.72
C ALA A 45 3.58 -8.96 -0.65
N LEU A 46 2.28 -8.67 -0.73
CA LEU A 46 1.54 -8.65 -1.99
C LEU A 46 2.08 -7.58 -2.94
N PHE A 47 2.32 -6.36 -2.45
CA PHE A 47 2.93 -5.28 -3.25
C PHE A 47 4.31 -5.66 -3.77
N LEU A 48 5.12 -6.28 -2.91
CA LEU A 48 6.46 -6.75 -3.26
C LEU A 48 6.39 -7.84 -4.34
N HIS A 49 5.47 -8.80 -4.19
CA HIS A 49 5.23 -9.87 -5.16
C HIS A 49 4.74 -9.31 -6.51
N SER A 50 3.79 -8.37 -6.51
CA SER A 50 3.29 -7.71 -7.73
C SER A 50 4.37 -6.92 -8.48
N ASN A 51 5.42 -6.50 -7.78
CA ASN A 51 6.55 -5.75 -8.34
C ASN A 51 7.80 -6.64 -8.56
N TYR A 52 7.62 -7.96 -8.64
CA TYR A 52 8.70 -8.92 -8.88
C TYR A 52 9.85 -8.79 -7.86
N TYR A 53 9.51 -8.52 -6.60
CA TYR A 53 10.44 -8.35 -5.49
C TYR A 53 11.43 -7.20 -5.65
N ARG A 54 11.13 -6.23 -6.52
CA ARG A 54 11.97 -5.04 -6.71
C ARG A 54 11.53 -3.94 -5.75
N MET A 55 12.42 -3.53 -4.84
CA MET A 55 12.11 -2.53 -3.81
C MET A 55 11.67 -1.17 -4.36
N GLU A 56 12.42 -0.57 -5.30
CA GLU A 56 12.10 0.75 -5.84
C GLU A 56 10.71 0.85 -6.50
N PRO A 57 10.32 -0.04 -7.44
CA PRO A 57 8.98 -0.02 -8.02
C PRO A 57 7.89 -0.40 -7.01
N THR A 58 8.20 -1.21 -6.01
CA THR A 58 7.26 -1.51 -4.91
C THR A 58 6.92 -0.24 -4.13
N LYS A 59 7.93 0.54 -3.71
CA LYS A 59 7.72 1.82 -3.03
C LYS A 59 6.91 2.79 -3.89
N ALA A 60 7.27 2.93 -5.17
CA ALA A 60 6.57 3.82 -6.10
C ALA A 60 5.11 3.39 -6.30
N THR A 61 4.85 2.08 -6.34
CA THR A 61 3.48 1.54 -6.45
C THR A 61 2.66 1.85 -5.21
N ILE A 62 3.21 1.61 -4.01
CA ILE A 62 2.56 1.92 -2.73
C ILE A 62 2.26 3.43 -2.68
N ASP A 63 3.26 4.25 -2.93
CA ASP A 63 3.14 5.72 -2.93
C ASP A 63 2.08 6.21 -3.91
N THR A 64 2.08 5.70 -5.15
CA THR A 64 1.09 6.04 -6.18
C THR A 64 -0.32 5.56 -5.80
N TYR A 65 -0.44 4.36 -5.26
CA TYR A 65 -1.72 3.77 -4.87
C TYR A 65 -2.42 4.60 -3.78
N PHE A 66 -1.65 5.05 -2.78
CA PHE A 66 -2.19 5.87 -1.70
C PHE A 66 -2.31 7.35 -2.06
N THR A 67 -1.39 7.90 -2.86
CA THR A 67 -1.51 9.26 -3.41
C THR A 67 -2.79 9.42 -4.23
N ASN A 68 -3.14 8.44 -5.06
CA ASN A 68 -4.39 8.45 -5.81
C ASN A 68 -5.62 8.39 -4.89
N SER A 69 -5.53 7.61 -3.81
CA SER A 69 -6.62 7.48 -2.83
C SER A 69 -6.83 8.76 -2.02
N GLU A 70 -5.76 9.50 -1.68
CA GLU A 70 -5.87 10.82 -1.03
C GLU A 70 -6.33 11.91 -2.00
N THR A 71 -5.83 11.90 -3.24
CA THR A 71 -6.13 12.93 -4.24
C THR A 71 -7.59 12.88 -4.70
N VAL A 72 -8.18 11.70 -4.88
CA VAL A 72 -9.62 11.57 -5.21
C VAL A 72 -10.48 12.12 -4.09
N ARG A 73 -10.08 11.97 -2.82
CA ARG A 73 -10.81 12.48 -1.66
C ARG A 73 -10.73 14.00 -1.54
N ILE A 74 -9.58 14.60 -1.83
CA ILE A 74 -9.43 16.06 -1.87
C ILE A 74 -10.17 16.66 -3.07
N LEU A 75 -10.13 16.01 -4.24
CA LEU A 75 -10.88 16.45 -5.43
C LEU A 75 -12.40 16.35 -5.23
N GLU A 76 -12.91 15.30 -4.57
CA GLU A 76 -14.33 15.22 -4.17
C GLU A 76 -14.70 16.32 -3.17
N LEU A 77 -13.84 16.61 -2.19
CA LEU A 77 -14.08 17.70 -1.23
C LEU A 77 -14.10 19.06 -1.93
N LEU A 78 -13.13 19.35 -2.80
CA LEU A 78 -13.09 20.59 -3.59
C LEU A 78 -14.27 20.71 -4.55
N THR A 79 -14.69 19.60 -5.19
CA THR A 79 -15.89 19.57 -6.04
C THR A 79 -17.18 19.79 -5.24
N SER A 80 -17.22 19.34 -3.98
CA SER A 80 -18.35 19.58 -3.07
C SER A 80 -18.41 21.03 -2.56
N GLU A 81 -17.27 21.66 -2.32
CA GLU A 81 -17.18 23.06 -1.89
C GLU A 81 -17.46 24.03 -3.05
N LEU A 82 -17.00 23.72 -4.28
CA LEU A 82 -17.40 24.44 -5.49
C LEU A 82 -18.92 24.37 -5.73
N ARG A 83 -19.55 23.23 -5.47
CA ARG A 83 -21.02 23.08 -5.59
C ARG A 83 -21.81 23.88 -4.54
N LYS A 84 -21.22 24.18 -3.37
CA LYS A 84 -21.85 25.05 -2.35
C LYS A 84 -21.68 26.54 -2.66
N SER A 85 -20.63 26.92 -3.39
CA SER A 85 -20.36 28.32 -3.75
C SER A 85 -21.27 28.83 -4.88
N GLU A 86 -22.06 27.97 -5.51
CA GLU A 86 -23.07 28.32 -6.52
C GLU A 86 -24.50 28.42 -5.95
N CYS A 87 -24.67 28.38 -4.62
CA CYS A 87 -25.95 28.62 -3.93
C CYS A 87 -25.93 29.92 -3.11
#